data_AF-A0A7K3XS58-F1
#
_entry.id   AF-A0A7K3XS58-F1
#
_cell.length_a   1.000
_cell.length_b   1.000
_cell.length_c   1.000
_cell.angle_alpha   90.00
_cell.angle_beta   90.00
_cell.angle_gamma   90.00
#
_symmetry.space_group_name_H-M   'P 1'
#
loop_
_entity.id
_entity.type
_entity.pdbx_description
1 polymer ?
#
loop_
_entity_poly.entity_id
_entity_poly.type
_entity_poly.pdbx_seq_one_letter_code
_entity_poly.pdbx_strand_id
1 'polypeptide(L)'
;MENQEKNSSKDKRNNLIVIILSVLLAVLASLFFWQRSSYRTDAVLIRAEKDSIASELTRMASGYDSLRSQNDSLNQTISYAQTKVKDLLSEVDQVKNVSYQQITKYRQEVTTLRDIMRNYIVQIDSLNQKNQRLMADISDVKQEVTEVKSANQQLESDKKKLEQTVNLAAQMEATDLKATGITAKGKEQIKASKIEKVKIDFILSKNLTAKRGAKNIYV
;
A
#
# COMPACT_ATOMS: atom_id res chain seq x y z
N MET A 1 18.13 102.67 -38.99
CA MET A 1 18.30 101.41 -39.75
C MET A 1 18.47 100.19 -38.82
N GLU A 2 17.98 100.24 -37.56
CA GLU A 2 18.35 99.25 -36.52
C GLU A 2 17.32 98.11 -36.31
N ASN A 3 16.15 98.20 -36.96
CA ASN A 3 15.04 97.25 -36.75
C ASN A 3 14.95 96.09 -37.77
N GLN A 4 15.77 96.09 -38.84
CA GLN A 4 15.74 95.02 -39.86
C GLN A 4 16.74 93.87 -39.59
N GLU A 5 17.89 94.12 -38.96
CA GLU A 5 18.85 93.05 -38.59
C GLU A 5 18.37 92.18 -37.41
N LYS A 6 17.59 92.77 -36.50
CA LYS A 6 17.10 92.06 -35.31
C LYS A 6 16.03 91.02 -35.64
N ASN A 7 15.25 91.21 -36.70
CA ASN A 7 14.27 90.21 -37.18
C ASN A 7 14.94 89.07 -37.98
N SER A 8 15.89 89.36 -38.88
CA SER A 8 16.59 88.30 -39.65
C SER A 8 17.37 87.32 -38.77
N SER A 9 18.03 87.80 -37.71
CA SER A 9 18.74 86.95 -36.75
C SER A 9 17.81 86.21 -35.78
N LYS A 10 16.59 86.69 -35.57
CA LYS A 10 15.55 86.05 -34.76
C LYS A 10 14.84 84.94 -35.53
N ASP A 11 14.56 85.15 -36.82
CA ASP A 11 13.95 84.16 -37.71
C ASP A 11 14.90 82.99 -38.00
N LYS A 12 16.21 83.26 -38.20
CA LYS A 12 17.23 82.20 -38.32
C LYS A 12 17.37 81.35 -37.06
N ARG A 13 17.30 81.96 -35.87
CA ARG A 13 17.31 81.23 -34.59
C ARG A 13 16.03 80.42 -34.39
N ASN A 14 14.87 80.96 -34.75
CA ASN A 14 13.61 80.23 -34.65
C ASN A 14 13.58 79.04 -35.61
N ASN A 15 14.08 79.20 -36.84
CA ASN A 15 14.18 78.10 -37.81
C ASN A 15 15.17 77.02 -37.34
N LEU A 16 16.31 77.39 -36.75
CA LEU A 16 17.26 76.45 -36.16
C LEU A 16 16.62 75.66 -35.00
N ILE A 17 15.86 76.35 -34.12
CA ILE A 17 15.12 75.72 -33.03
C ILE A 17 14.10 74.71 -33.58
N VAL A 18 13.36 75.06 -34.63
CA VAL A 18 12.38 74.16 -35.26
C VAL A 18 13.03 72.92 -35.88
N ILE A 19 14.19 73.08 -36.53
CA ILE A 19 14.95 71.95 -37.10
C ILE A 19 15.45 71.02 -35.98
N ILE A 20 16.04 71.57 -34.92
CA ILE A 20 16.51 70.78 -33.77
C ILE A 20 15.33 70.06 -33.09
N LEU A 21 14.20 70.74 -32.88
CA LEU A 21 12.99 70.12 -32.32
C LEU A 21 12.45 69.00 -33.20
N SER A 22 12.51 69.16 -34.52
CA SER A 22 12.04 68.17 -35.50
C SER A 22 12.92 66.92 -35.52
N VAL A 23 14.24 67.08 -35.42
CA VAL A 23 15.19 65.97 -35.28
C VAL A 23 14.99 65.27 -33.93
N LEU A 24 14.79 66.02 -32.84
CA LEU A 24 14.55 65.46 -31.51
C LEU A 24 13.23 64.67 -31.46
N LEU A 25 12.17 65.18 -32.09
CA LEU A 25 10.91 64.46 -32.29
C LEU A 25 11.07 63.18 -33.10
N ALA A 26 11.86 63.20 -34.17
CA ALA A 26 12.11 62.02 -35.00
C ALA A 26 12.86 60.92 -34.23
N VAL A 27 13.85 61.29 -33.41
CA VAL A 27 14.56 60.35 -32.53
C VAL A 27 13.62 59.76 -31.48
N LEU A 28 12.81 60.59 -30.82
CA LEU A 28 11.82 60.13 -29.85
C LEU A 28 10.76 59.20 -30.48
N ALA A 29 10.29 59.51 -31.68
CA ALA A 29 9.34 58.68 -32.42
C ALA A 29 9.97 57.32 -32.79
N SER A 30 11.22 57.31 -33.27
CA SER A 30 11.94 56.07 -33.59
C SER A 30 12.14 55.18 -32.36
N LEU A 31 12.59 55.76 -31.24
CA LEU A 31 12.72 55.04 -29.97
C LEU A 31 11.37 54.51 -29.48
N PHE A 32 10.30 55.30 -29.58
CA PHE A 32 8.95 54.88 -29.20
C PHE A 32 8.46 53.70 -30.05
N PHE A 33 8.67 53.72 -31.37
CA PHE A 33 8.32 52.61 -32.25
C PHE A 33 9.11 51.33 -31.94
N TRP A 34 10.41 51.45 -31.66
CA TRP A 34 11.28 50.31 -31.35
C TRP A 34 10.98 49.69 -29.97
N GLN A 35 10.74 50.56 -28.99
CA GLN A 35 10.33 50.18 -27.64
C GLN A 35 8.91 49.55 -27.65
N ARG A 36 7.98 50.08 -28.45
CA ARG A 36 6.64 49.50 -28.63
C ARG A 36 6.67 48.12 -29.28
N SER A 37 7.60 47.84 -30.20
CA SER A 37 7.71 46.51 -30.82
C SER A 37 8.24 45.46 -29.85
N SER A 38 9.22 45.82 -28.99
CA SER A 38 9.80 44.90 -28.01
C SER A 38 8.78 44.48 -26.93
N TYR A 39 7.98 45.43 -26.42
CA TYR A 39 6.92 45.11 -25.44
C TYR A 39 5.82 44.18 -25.97
N ARG A 40 5.55 44.19 -27.27
CA ARG A 40 4.53 43.32 -27.88
C ARG A 40 4.98 41.86 -27.85
N THR A 41 6.25 41.60 -28.11
CA THR A 41 6.83 40.26 -28.14
C THR A 41 6.83 39.61 -26.74
N ASP A 42 7.24 40.37 -25.72
CA ASP A 42 7.26 39.87 -24.33
C ASP A 42 5.85 39.58 -23.80
N ALA A 43 4.88 40.43 -24.13
CA ALA A 43 3.48 40.22 -23.75
C ALA A 43 2.85 38.98 -24.41
N VAL A 44 3.26 38.65 -25.64
CA VAL A 44 2.81 37.42 -26.33
C VAL A 44 3.42 36.19 -25.68
N LEU A 45 4.72 36.22 -25.37
CA LEU A 45 5.41 35.11 -24.70
C LEU A 45 4.81 34.81 -23.31
N ILE A 46 4.56 35.86 -22.51
CA ILE A 46 3.94 35.73 -21.19
C ILE A 46 2.54 35.11 -21.27
N ARG A 47 1.76 35.48 -22.30
CA ARG A 47 0.43 34.88 -22.53
C ARG A 47 0.53 33.42 -22.95
N ALA A 48 1.43 33.08 -23.86
CA ALA A 48 1.64 31.70 -24.27
C ALA A 48 2.05 30.82 -23.07
N GLU A 49 2.91 31.34 -22.19
CA GLU A 49 3.30 30.63 -20.97
C GLU A 49 2.13 30.46 -20.00
N LYS A 50 1.30 31.50 -19.85
CA LYS A 50 0.06 31.43 -19.06
C LYS A 50 -0.85 30.29 -19.55
N ASP A 51 -1.08 30.23 -20.86
CA ASP A 51 -1.95 29.22 -21.48
C ASP A 51 -1.37 27.80 -21.30
N SER A 52 -0.04 27.67 -21.39
CA SER A 52 0.66 26.42 -21.12
C SER A 52 0.47 25.97 -19.65
N ILE A 53 0.63 26.89 -18.70
CA ILE A 53 0.41 26.63 -17.27
C ILE A 53 -1.04 26.20 -17.00
N ALA A 54 -2.03 26.91 -17.57
CA ALA A 54 -3.44 26.56 -17.43
C ALA A 54 -3.73 25.16 -18.01
N SER A 55 -3.13 24.84 -19.16
CA SER A 55 -3.23 23.51 -19.77
C SER A 55 -2.62 22.40 -18.90
N GLU A 56 -1.45 22.65 -18.29
CA GLU A 56 -0.81 21.69 -17.38
C GLU A 56 -1.64 21.49 -16.10
N LEU A 57 -2.14 22.57 -15.50
CA LEU A 57 -3.03 22.50 -14.33
C LEU A 57 -4.33 21.76 -14.62
N THR A 58 -4.92 21.98 -15.80
CA THR A 58 -6.11 21.24 -16.25
C THR A 58 -5.82 19.74 -16.38
N ARG A 59 -4.70 19.38 -17.02
CA ARG A 59 -4.27 17.97 -17.11
C ARG A 59 -4.04 17.35 -15.73
N MET A 60 -3.43 18.10 -14.81
CA MET A 60 -3.22 17.64 -13.44
C MET A 60 -4.54 17.44 -12.71
N ALA A 61 -5.49 18.38 -12.83
CA ALA A 61 -6.81 18.26 -12.21
C ALA A 61 -7.53 16.97 -12.64
N SER A 62 -7.51 16.65 -13.94
CA SER A 62 -8.03 15.38 -14.47
C SER A 62 -7.20 14.17 -14.03
N GLY A 63 -5.87 14.32 -13.93
CA GLY A 63 -4.98 13.28 -13.40
C GLY A 63 -5.37 12.89 -11.98
N TYR A 64 -5.63 13.87 -11.11
CA TYR A 64 -6.09 13.63 -9.73
C TYR A 64 -7.42 12.88 -9.65
N ASP A 65 -8.36 13.09 -10.59
CA ASP A 65 -9.63 12.35 -10.62
C ASP A 65 -9.42 10.83 -10.81
N SER A 66 -8.32 10.44 -11.46
CA SER A 66 -7.95 9.04 -11.66
C SER A 66 -7.17 8.43 -10.48
N LEU A 67 -6.67 9.26 -9.54
CA LEU A 67 -5.90 8.80 -8.39
C LEU A 67 -6.84 8.42 -7.25
N ARG A 68 -6.92 7.12 -6.96
CA ARG A 68 -7.68 6.60 -5.82
C ARG A 68 -6.93 5.48 -5.11
N SER A 69 -6.92 5.53 -3.79
CA SER A 69 -6.34 4.51 -2.94
C SER A 69 -7.40 3.86 -2.05
N GLN A 70 -7.09 2.70 -1.47
CA GLN A 70 -7.86 2.11 -0.36
C GLN A 70 -7.55 2.77 0.99
N ASN A 71 -6.56 3.65 1.05
CA ASN A 71 -6.18 4.37 2.26
C ASN A 71 -6.89 5.73 2.35
N ASP A 72 -7.76 5.88 3.36
CA ASP A 72 -8.56 7.11 3.54
C ASP A 72 -7.72 8.35 3.82
N SER A 73 -6.66 8.23 4.60
CA SER A 73 -5.75 9.36 4.88
C SER A 73 -5.05 9.82 3.61
N LEU A 74 -4.57 8.88 2.79
CA LEU A 74 -3.97 9.20 1.49
C LEU A 74 -5.00 9.88 0.57
N ASN A 75 -6.23 9.37 0.50
CA ASN A 75 -7.31 9.99 -0.28
C ASN A 75 -7.63 11.42 0.17
N GLN A 76 -7.58 11.72 1.48
CA GLN A 76 -7.74 13.09 1.98
C GLN A 76 -6.61 14.02 1.49
N THR A 77 -5.35 13.56 1.54
CA THR A 77 -4.21 14.37 1.06
C THR A 77 -4.24 14.61 -0.45
N ILE A 78 -4.67 13.61 -1.23
CA ILE A 78 -4.91 13.71 -2.67
C ILE A 78 -6.01 14.74 -2.94
N SER A 79 -7.13 14.67 -2.20
CA SER A 79 -8.24 15.63 -2.35
C SER A 79 -7.81 17.06 -2.03
N TYR A 80 -7.01 17.25 -0.99
CA TYR A 80 -6.45 18.56 -0.65
C TYR A 80 -5.54 19.11 -1.76
N ALA A 81 -4.64 18.29 -2.30
CA ALA A 81 -3.77 18.67 -3.40
C ALA A 81 -4.56 18.97 -4.69
N GLN A 82 -5.62 18.21 -4.96
CA GLN A 82 -6.53 18.47 -6.07
C GLN A 82 -7.21 19.84 -5.93
N THR A 83 -7.69 20.19 -4.73
CA THR A 83 -8.25 21.53 -4.47
C THR A 83 -7.21 22.61 -4.73
N LYS A 84 -5.97 22.43 -4.28
CA LYS A 84 -4.88 23.39 -4.57
C LYS A 84 -4.63 23.59 -6.06
N VAL A 85 -4.69 22.53 -6.86
CA VAL A 85 -4.58 22.64 -8.33
C VAL A 85 -5.75 23.43 -8.92
N LYS A 86 -6.98 23.16 -8.47
CA LYS A 86 -8.18 23.87 -8.93
C LYS A 86 -8.16 25.35 -8.54
N ASP A 87 -7.72 25.66 -7.33
CA ASP A 87 -7.57 27.03 -6.84
C ASP A 87 -6.53 27.79 -7.67
N LEU A 88 -5.36 27.18 -7.92
CA LEU A 88 -4.30 27.78 -8.74
C LEU A 88 -4.74 27.97 -10.19
N LEU A 89 -5.48 27.02 -10.77
CA LEU A 89 -6.06 27.16 -12.11
C LEU A 89 -7.01 28.35 -12.18
N SER A 90 -7.92 28.46 -11.20
CA SER A 90 -8.85 29.59 -11.10
C SER A 90 -8.12 30.93 -10.96
N GLU A 91 -7.05 30.98 -10.14
CA GLU A 91 -6.22 32.17 -9.99
C GLU A 91 -5.57 32.56 -11.33
N VAL A 92 -4.94 31.60 -12.01
CA VAL A 92 -4.32 31.82 -13.33
C VAL A 92 -5.35 32.32 -14.34
N ASP A 93 -6.53 31.71 -14.41
CA ASP A 93 -7.58 32.09 -15.36
C ASP A 93 -8.10 33.52 -15.13
N GLN A 94 -8.34 33.90 -13.87
CA GLN A 94 -8.88 35.21 -13.49
C GLN A 94 -7.89 36.36 -13.74
N VAL A 95 -6.58 36.12 -13.69
CA VAL A 95 -5.58 37.17 -13.90
C VAL A 95 -5.52 37.56 -15.39
N LYS A 96 -6.01 38.77 -15.70
CA LYS A 96 -6.06 39.32 -17.07
C LYS A 96 -4.68 39.77 -17.59
N ASN A 97 -3.85 40.34 -16.72
CA ASN A 97 -2.51 40.82 -17.06
C ASN A 97 -1.51 40.21 -16.08
N VAL A 98 -0.68 39.28 -16.57
CA VAL A 98 0.31 38.57 -15.74
C VAL A 98 1.67 39.22 -15.94
N SER A 99 2.44 39.40 -14.86
CA SER A 99 3.83 39.85 -14.93
C SER A 99 4.77 38.64 -15.10
N TYR A 100 5.99 38.87 -15.59
CA TYR A 100 7.00 37.81 -15.71
C TYR A 100 7.31 37.12 -14.37
N GLN A 101 7.36 37.90 -13.28
CA GLN A 101 7.58 37.38 -11.93
C GLN A 101 6.44 36.44 -11.50
N GLN A 102 5.19 36.82 -11.77
CA GLN A 102 4.02 36.01 -11.42
C GLN A 102 3.99 34.69 -12.23
N ILE A 103 4.30 34.73 -13.54
CA ILE A 103 4.44 33.53 -14.37
C ILE A 103 5.51 32.59 -13.80
N THR A 104 6.66 33.13 -13.39
CA THR A 104 7.75 32.32 -12.84
C THR A 104 7.33 31.64 -11.54
N LYS A 105 6.59 32.36 -10.67
CA LYS A 105 6.02 31.81 -9.45
C LYS A 105 5.04 30.68 -9.75
N TYR A 106 4.08 30.90 -10.64
CA TYR A 106 3.11 29.87 -11.04
C TYR A 106 3.80 28.63 -11.61
N ARG A 107 4.84 28.79 -12.42
CA ARG A 107 5.63 27.66 -12.94
C ARG A 107 6.28 26.83 -11.83
N GLN A 108 6.80 27.47 -10.79
CA GLN A 108 7.38 26.78 -9.63
C GLN A 108 6.31 26.03 -8.83
N GLU A 109 5.15 26.65 -8.62
CA GLU A 109 4.01 26.02 -7.94
C GLU A 109 3.49 24.81 -8.71
N VAL A 110 3.32 24.92 -10.03
CA VAL A 110 2.96 23.80 -10.92
C VAL A 110 3.97 22.67 -10.82
N THR A 111 5.27 22.98 -10.84
CA THR A 111 6.33 21.97 -10.72
C THR A 111 6.23 21.22 -9.39
N THR A 112 6.03 21.95 -8.30
CA THR A 112 5.87 21.38 -6.97
C THR A 112 4.64 20.47 -6.90
N LEU A 113 3.49 20.95 -7.39
CA LEU A 113 2.25 20.16 -7.41
C LEU A 113 2.36 18.93 -8.30
N ARG A 114 3.12 19.00 -9.40
CA ARG A 114 3.40 17.86 -10.29
C ARG A 114 4.26 16.81 -9.59
N ASP A 115 5.27 17.22 -8.85
CA ASP A 115 6.12 16.28 -8.11
C ASP A 115 5.37 15.63 -6.94
N ILE A 116 4.50 16.39 -6.26
CA ILE A 116 3.55 15.83 -5.28
C ILE A 116 2.64 14.78 -5.94
N MET A 117 2.04 15.09 -7.10
CA MET A 117 1.19 14.15 -7.84
C MET A 117 1.93 12.86 -8.21
N ARG A 118 3.17 12.98 -8.71
CA ARG A 118 4.03 11.82 -9.02
C ARG A 118 4.33 10.99 -7.79
N ASN A 119 4.60 11.63 -6.66
CA ASN A 119 4.84 10.93 -5.41
C ASN A 119 3.60 10.14 -4.98
N TYR A 120 2.39 10.69 -5.11
CA TYR A 120 1.15 9.96 -4.82
C TYR A 120 0.96 8.75 -5.74
N ILE A 121 1.27 8.86 -7.04
CA ILE A 121 1.21 7.71 -7.97
C ILE A 121 2.12 6.59 -7.46
N VAL A 122 3.38 6.90 -7.13
CA VAL A 122 4.34 5.91 -6.61
C VAL A 122 3.87 5.31 -5.29
N GLN A 123 3.30 6.10 -4.39
CA GLN A 123 2.76 5.60 -3.13
C GLN A 123 1.59 4.64 -3.34
N ILE A 124 0.65 4.98 -4.23
CA ILE A 124 -0.49 4.11 -4.58
C ILE A 124 0.01 2.81 -5.18
N ASP A 125 0.94 2.87 -6.14
CA ASP A 125 1.52 1.70 -6.78
C ASP A 125 2.25 0.80 -5.77
N SER A 126 3.04 1.39 -4.86
CA SER A 126 3.71 0.64 -3.81
C SER A 126 2.72 -0.04 -2.85
N LEU A 127 1.64 0.66 -2.46
CA LEU A 127 0.60 0.10 -1.62
C LEU A 127 -0.13 -1.05 -2.32
N ASN A 128 -0.46 -0.88 -3.61
CA ASN A 128 -1.09 -1.92 -4.41
C ASN A 128 -0.19 -3.15 -4.56
N GLN A 129 1.10 -2.95 -4.86
CA GLN A 129 2.07 -4.04 -4.95
C GLN A 129 2.24 -4.77 -3.62
N LYS A 130 2.33 -4.04 -2.50
CA LYS A 130 2.38 -4.64 -1.17
C LYS A 130 1.12 -5.44 -0.87
N ASN A 131 -0.06 -4.91 -1.21
CA ASN A 131 -1.32 -5.62 -1.01
C ASN A 131 -1.38 -6.91 -1.84
N GLN A 132 -0.98 -6.87 -3.11
CA GLN A 132 -0.90 -8.06 -3.96
C GLN A 132 0.04 -9.13 -3.40
N ARG A 133 1.23 -8.74 -2.92
CA ARG A 133 2.17 -9.66 -2.26
C ARG A 133 1.58 -10.26 -0.99
N LEU A 134 1.00 -9.43 -0.12
CA LEU A 134 0.35 -9.90 1.11
C LEU A 134 -0.80 -10.87 0.82
N MET A 135 -1.58 -10.64 -0.24
CA MET A 135 -2.64 -11.56 -0.64
C MET A 135 -2.09 -12.90 -1.12
N ALA A 136 -0.96 -12.90 -1.86
CA ALA A 136 -0.27 -14.11 -2.26
C ALA A 136 0.28 -14.87 -1.03
N ASP A 137 0.98 -14.16 -0.13
CA ASP A 137 1.51 -14.74 1.11
C ASP A 137 0.40 -15.36 1.98
N ILE A 138 -0.76 -14.69 2.09
CA ILE A 138 -1.93 -15.22 2.81
C ILE A 138 -2.45 -16.49 2.15
N SER A 139 -2.44 -16.58 0.82
CA SER A 139 -2.87 -17.77 0.09
C SER A 139 -1.93 -18.94 0.37
N ASP A 140 -0.62 -18.70 0.27
CA ASP A 140 0.42 -19.72 0.46
C ASP A 140 0.40 -20.24 1.91
N VAL A 141 0.35 -19.34 2.89
CA VAL A 141 0.25 -19.70 4.31
C VAL A 141 -1.03 -20.49 4.60
N LYS A 142 -2.17 -20.12 4.00
CA LYS A 142 -3.42 -20.88 4.16
C LYS A 142 -3.30 -22.31 3.62
N GLN A 143 -2.61 -22.48 2.50
CA GLN A 143 -2.35 -23.79 1.93
C GLN A 143 -1.47 -24.62 2.87
N GLU A 144 -0.33 -24.08 3.30
CA GLU A 144 0.58 -24.75 4.24
C GLU A 144 -0.13 -25.16 5.54
N VAL A 145 -0.91 -24.25 6.12
CA VAL A 145 -1.69 -24.54 7.34
C VAL A 145 -2.70 -25.67 7.11
N THR A 146 -3.32 -25.73 5.94
CA THR A 146 -4.28 -26.79 5.59
C THR A 146 -3.58 -28.15 5.42
N GLU A 147 -2.41 -28.17 4.79
CA GLU A 147 -1.59 -29.36 4.64
C GLU A 147 -1.10 -29.90 6.00
N VAL A 148 -0.53 -29.03 6.83
CA VAL A 148 -0.08 -29.38 8.19
C VAL A 148 -1.24 -29.88 9.05
N LYS A 149 -2.40 -29.23 8.98
CA LYS A 149 -3.59 -29.66 9.73
C LYS A 149 -4.04 -31.06 9.29
N SER A 150 -4.05 -31.32 7.99
CA SER A 150 -4.44 -32.63 7.44
C SER A 150 -3.43 -33.72 7.84
N ALA A 151 -2.13 -33.43 7.75
CA ALA A 151 -1.08 -34.33 8.20
C ALA A 151 -1.18 -34.63 9.71
N ASN A 152 -1.44 -33.63 10.55
CA ASN A 152 -1.65 -33.81 11.97
C ASN A 152 -2.88 -34.68 12.28
N GLN A 153 -4.00 -34.47 11.58
CA GLN A 153 -5.18 -35.31 11.74
C GLN A 153 -4.90 -36.77 11.35
N GLN A 154 -4.14 -36.98 10.29
CA GLN A 154 -3.72 -38.31 9.86
C GLN A 154 -2.80 -38.97 10.91
N LEU A 155 -1.77 -38.26 11.37
CA LEU A 155 -0.85 -38.75 12.41
C LEU A 155 -1.59 -39.06 13.72
N GLU A 156 -2.58 -38.26 14.09
CA GLU A 156 -3.38 -38.51 15.29
C GLU A 156 -4.26 -39.75 15.13
N SER A 157 -4.84 -39.96 13.94
CA SER A 157 -5.59 -41.17 13.60
C SER A 157 -4.71 -42.42 13.63
N ASP A 158 -3.53 -42.34 13.03
CA ASP A 158 -2.59 -43.46 12.98
C ASP A 158 -2.01 -43.77 14.37
N LYS A 159 -1.73 -42.74 15.17
CA LYS A 159 -1.37 -42.91 16.58
C LYS A 159 -2.47 -43.63 17.36
N LYS A 160 -3.74 -43.23 17.21
CA LYS A 160 -4.88 -43.90 17.87
C LYS A 160 -4.98 -45.36 17.46
N LYS A 161 -4.83 -45.67 16.17
CA LYS A 161 -4.81 -47.06 15.67
C LYS A 161 -3.65 -47.86 16.25
N LEU A 162 -2.44 -47.31 16.24
CA LEU A 162 -1.25 -47.95 16.79
C LEU A 162 -1.40 -48.20 18.29
N GLU A 163 -1.90 -47.22 19.05
CA GLU A 163 -2.18 -47.38 20.48
C GLU A 163 -3.20 -48.49 20.73
N GLN A 164 -4.28 -48.58 19.94
CA GLN A 164 -5.24 -49.68 20.01
C GLN A 164 -4.60 -51.04 19.70
N THR A 165 -3.82 -51.14 18.62
CA THR A 165 -3.11 -52.37 18.25
C THR A 165 -2.12 -52.79 19.32
N VAL A 166 -1.34 -51.86 19.88
CA VAL A 166 -0.39 -52.14 20.97
C VAL A 166 -1.13 -52.58 22.22
N ASN A 167 -2.25 -51.95 22.57
CA ASN A 167 -3.05 -52.35 23.74
C ASN A 167 -3.63 -53.76 23.59
N LEU A 168 -4.16 -54.10 22.42
CA LEU A 168 -4.64 -55.45 22.09
C LEU A 168 -3.48 -56.47 22.16
N ALA A 169 -2.35 -56.15 21.53
CA ALA A 169 -1.17 -57.01 21.54
C ALA A 169 -0.52 -57.13 22.93
N ALA A 170 -0.74 -56.18 23.83
CA ALA A 170 -0.26 -56.21 25.22
C ALA A 170 -1.19 -56.99 26.16
N GLN A 171 -2.38 -57.42 25.70
CA GLN A 171 -3.28 -58.25 26.48
C GLN A 171 -2.63 -59.63 26.73
N MET A 172 -2.67 -60.08 27.98
CA MET A 172 -2.13 -61.39 28.36
C MET A 172 -3.27 -62.40 28.36
N GLU A 173 -3.05 -63.53 27.70
CA GLU A 173 -4.02 -64.62 27.65
C GLU A 173 -3.77 -65.60 28.80
N ALA A 174 -4.82 -65.89 29.57
CA ALA A 174 -4.83 -66.95 30.57
C ALA A 174 -5.41 -68.22 29.92
N THR A 175 -4.61 -69.28 29.92
CA THR A 175 -4.93 -70.58 29.34
C THR A 175 -5.01 -71.64 30.44
N ASP A 176 -5.66 -72.77 30.15
CA ASP A 176 -5.84 -73.88 31.11
C ASP A 176 -6.52 -73.47 32.43
N LEU A 177 -7.55 -72.63 32.35
CA LEU A 177 -8.35 -72.24 33.51
C LEU A 177 -9.10 -73.46 34.08
N LYS A 178 -8.72 -73.88 35.27
CA LYS A 178 -9.33 -74.99 36.01
C LYS A 178 -9.84 -74.50 37.35
N ALA A 179 -11.13 -74.69 37.59
CA ALA A 179 -11.76 -74.45 38.89
C ALA A 179 -12.04 -75.79 39.57
N THR A 180 -11.41 -76.02 40.72
CA THR A 180 -11.57 -77.24 41.51
C THR A 180 -12.11 -76.92 42.90
N GLY A 181 -13.11 -77.69 43.35
CA GLY A 181 -13.63 -77.59 44.70
C GLY A 181 -12.70 -78.27 45.69
N ILE A 182 -12.37 -77.60 46.79
CA ILE A 182 -11.52 -78.15 47.84
C ILE A 182 -12.17 -78.01 49.23
N THR A 183 -11.80 -78.93 50.12
CA THR A 183 -12.12 -78.86 51.56
C THR A 183 -11.18 -77.89 52.29
N ALA A 184 -11.45 -77.49 53.55
CA ALA A 184 -10.52 -76.64 54.33
C ALA A 184 -9.09 -77.19 54.43
N LYS A 185 -8.93 -78.52 54.33
CA LYS A 185 -7.63 -79.22 54.36
C LYS A 185 -6.95 -79.31 52.98
N GLY A 186 -7.53 -78.73 51.93
CA GLY A 186 -6.95 -78.68 50.58
C GLY A 186 -7.16 -79.92 49.71
N LYS A 187 -7.95 -80.91 50.15
CA LYS A 187 -8.27 -82.08 49.31
C LYS A 187 -9.37 -81.76 48.29
N GLU A 188 -9.16 -82.16 47.05
CA GLU A 188 -10.14 -82.04 45.95
C GLU A 188 -11.43 -82.79 46.26
N GLN A 189 -12.56 -82.18 45.88
CA GLN A 189 -13.88 -82.70 46.15
C GLN A 189 -14.85 -82.33 45.02
N ILE A 190 -15.57 -83.33 44.54
CA ILE A 190 -16.55 -83.20 43.45
C ILE A 190 -17.95 -82.93 44.02
N LYS A 191 -18.23 -83.43 45.23
CA LYS A 191 -19.55 -83.28 45.85
C LYS A 191 -19.74 -81.87 46.42
N ALA A 192 -20.61 -81.08 45.79
CA ALA A 192 -20.87 -79.68 46.12
C ALA A 192 -21.11 -79.41 47.62
N SER A 193 -21.83 -80.31 48.32
CA SER A 193 -22.13 -80.18 49.75
C SER A 193 -20.90 -80.28 50.68
N LYS A 194 -19.75 -80.70 50.15
CA LYS A 194 -18.49 -80.88 50.89
C LYS A 194 -17.39 -79.93 50.39
N ILE A 195 -17.70 -79.05 49.44
CA ILE A 195 -16.77 -78.03 48.95
C ILE A 195 -16.85 -76.85 49.91
N GLU A 196 -15.70 -76.42 50.43
CA GLU A 196 -15.62 -75.28 51.36
C GLU A 196 -14.88 -74.09 50.72
N LYS A 197 -13.99 -74.34 49.76
CA LYS A 197 -13.28 -73.31 48.98
C LYS A 197 -13.19 -73.71 47.51
N VAL A 198 -13.05 -72.74 46.62
CA VAL A 198 -12.74 -72.96 45.20
C VAL A 198 -11.28 -72.62 44.96
N LYS A 199 -10.52 -73.58 44.43
CA LYS A 199 -9.15 -73.38 43.95
C LYS A 199 -9.22 -73.10 42.44
N ILE A 200 -8.53 -72.05 42.01
CA ILE A 200 -8.44 -71.69 40.61
C ILE A 200 -6.97 -71.80 40.20
N ASP A 201 -6.71 -72.67 39.23
CA ASP A 201 -5.40 -72.84 38.60
C ASP A 201 -5.51 -72.34 37.14
N PHE A 202 -4.51 -71.57 36.68
CA PHE A 202 -4.42 -71.10 35.29
C PHE A 202 -2.97 -70.85 34.91
N ILE A 203 -2.67 -70.86 33.61
CA ILE A 203 -1.36 -70.55 33.06
C ILE A 203 -1.45 -69.22 32.31
N LEU A 204 -0.66 -68.24 32.74
CA LEU A 204 -0.57 -66.94 32.07
C LEU A 204 0.56 -66.97 31.02
N SER A 205 0.21 -66.81 29.75
CA SER A 205 1.19 -66.87 28.65
C SER A 205 2.15 -65.67 28.67
N LYS A 206 3.42 -65.92 28.33
CA LYS A 206 4.45 -64.87 28.24
C LYS A 206 4.12 -63.88 27.12
N ASN A 207 4.02 -62.60 27.44
CA ASN A 207 3.83 -61.52 26.46
C ASN A 207 4.94 -60.48 26.60
N LEU A 208 5.68 -60.21 25.52
CA LEU A 208 6.81 -59.27 25.49
C LEU A 208 6.37 -57.80 25.39
N THR A 209 5.16 -57.54 24.88
CA THR A 209 4.57 -56.20 24.68
C THR A 209 3.83 -55.71 25.93
N ALA A 210 3.48 -56.63 26.85
CA ALA A 210 2.82 -56.30 28.10
C ALA A 210 3.74 -55.49 29.04
N LYS A 211 3.25 -54.34 29.55
CA LYS A 211 3.99 -53.52 30.53
C LYS A 211 4.26 -54.33 31.81
N ARG A 212 5.50 -54.31 32.30
CA ARG A 212 5.90 -54.92 33.58
C ARG A 212 5.24 -54.18 34.75
N GLY A 213 4.86 -54.91 35.80
CA GLY A 213 4.27 -54.36 37.01
C GLY A 213 3.16 -55.25 37.58
N ALA A 214 2.54 -54.82 38.68
CA ALA A 214 1.40 -55.51 39.28
C ALA A 214 0.23 -55.57 38.28
N LYS A 215 -0.43 -56.73 38.20
CA LYS A 215 -1.58 -56.97 37.32
C LYS A 215 -2.75 -57.48 38.15
N ASN A 216 -3.93 -56.91 37.91
CA ASN A 216 -5.17 -57.44 38.48
C ASN A 216 -5.69 -58.55 37.58
N ILE A 217 -6.05 -59.67 38.18
CA ILE A 217 -6.63 -60.82 37.49
C ILE A 217 -8.08 -60.89 37.94
N TYR A 218 -8.99 -60.86 36.97
CA TYR A 218 -10.42 -61.02 37.18
C TYR A 218 -10.78 -62.44 36.79
N VAL A 219 -11.34 -63.20 37.73
CA VAL A 219 -11.80 -64.59 37.55
C VAL A 219 -13.24 -64.69 37.99
#